data_AF-A0AAV1NPS3-F1
#
_entry.id   AF-A0AAV1NPS3-F1
#
_cell.length_a   1.000
_cell.length_b   1.000
_cell.length_c   1.000
_cell.angle_alpha   90.00
_cell.angle_beta   90.00
_cell.angle_gamma   90.00
#
_symmetry.space_group_name_H-M   'P 1'
#
loop_
_entity.id
_entity.type
_entity.pdbx_description
1 polymer ?
#
loop_
_entity_poly.entity_id
_entity_poly.type
_entity_poly.pdbx_seq_one_letter_code
_entity_poly.pdbx_strand_id
1 'polypeptide(L)'
;MAAAVVRYLQEQVSRLFRGAEINIITRYLRRSDVYLLDLQQCDEREGEPFLAQVSDFVSTHRHKSLTLKNPAGATWRIGGLEDTIYRDEHEEVNAWGKFYLPEMVNMRVVGVVEGSSCPCEQLVLMTCENKKLYAYDGEELHLVASSWKQLNNKEIEYPASKSYYNGEAFQDMTEDDWADVRKGAVGKRLEQEHRKLVQENKSAFLESLRSSGHT
;
A
#
# COMPACT_ATOMS: atom_id res chain seq x y z
N MET A 1 -30.42 -0.78 -4.71
CA MET A 1 -30.19 0.52 -5.39
C MET A 1 -29.20 0.42 -6.55
N ALA A 2 -28.05 -0.25 -6.39
CA ALA A 2 -27.04 -0.40 -7.45
C ALA A 2 -27.56 -1.00 -8.78
N ALA A 3 -28.39 -2.05 -8.73
CA ALA A 3 -28.92 -2.70 -9.94
C ALA A 3 -29.79 -1.78 -10.82
N ALA A 4 -30.49 -0.82 -10.22
CA ALA A 4 -31.34 0.13 -10.94
C ALA A 4 -30.51 1.18 -11.69
N VAL A 5 -29.41 1.64 -11.08
CA VAL A 5 -28.47 2.59 -11.69
C VAL A 5 -27.74 1.95 -12.87
N VAL A 6 -27.35 0.67 -12.75
CA VAL A 6 -26.72 -0.09 -13.84
C VAL A 6 -27.66 -0.22 -15.05
N ARG A 7 -28.94 -0.54 -14.81
CA ARG A 7 -29.95 -0.63 -15.88
C ARG A 7 -30.14 0.69 -16.60
N TYR A 8 -30.22 1.79 -15.86
CA TYR A 8 -30.38 3.13 -16.41
C TYR A 8 -29.19 3.53 -17.29
N LEU A 9 -27.96 3.29 -16.83
CA LEU A 9 -26.75 3.59 -17.60
C LEU A 9 -26.62 2.71 -18.86
N GLN A 10 -27.00 1.43 -18.78
CA GLN A 10 -27.07 0.54 -19.95
C GLN A 10 -28.04 1.05 -21.01
N GLU A 11 -29.18 1.59 -20.59
CA GLU A 11 -30.19 2.13 -21.49
C GLU A 11 -29.73 3.43 -22.17
N GLN A 12 -29.04 4.31 -21.44
CA GLN A 12 -28.49 5.56 -21.98
C GLN A 12 -27.35 5.30 -22.98
N VAL A 13 -26.44 4.35 -22.68
CA VAL A 13 -25.35 3.97 -23.60
C VAL A 13 -25.90 3.32 -24.88
N SER A 14 -26.97 2.53 -24.77
CA SER A 14 -27.64 1.91 -25.93
C SER A 14 -28.31 2.93 -26.86
N ARG A 15 -28.64 4.13 -26.35
CA ARG A 15 -29.23 5.23 -27.12
C ARG A 15 -28.19 6.08 -27.85
N LEU A 16 -26.93 6.12 -27.40
CA LEU A 16 -25.89 7.00 -27.95
C LEU A 16 -24.99 6.37 -29.02
N PHE A 17 -24.85 5.03 -29.07
CA PHE A 17 -23.86 4.37 -29.94
C PHE A 17 -24.49 3.35 -30.91
N ARG A 18 -23.81 2.99 -32.00
CA ARG A 18 -24.30 1.96 -32.96
C ARG A 18 -23.74 0.57 -32.61
N GLY A 19 -24.47 -0.48 -33.00
CA GLY A 19 -24.42 -1.83 -32.41
C GLY A 19 -23.06 -2.55 -32.27
N ALA A 20 -22.02 -2.19 -33.00
CA ALA A 20 -20.67 -2.74 -32.80
C ALA A 20 -19.95 -2.11 -31.60
N GLU A 21 -20.07 -0.79 -31.42
CA GLU A 21 -19.50 -0.04 -30.29
C GLU A 21 -20.23 -0.38 -28.98
N ILE A 22 -21.56 -0.55 -29.03
CA ILE A 22 -22.36 -1.00 -27.88
C ILE A 22 -21.88 -2.37 -27.39
N ASN A 23 -21.60 -3.34 -28.28
CA ASN A 23 -21.19 -4.68 -27.86
C ASN A 23 -19.81 -4.70 -27.17
N ILE A 24 -18.88 -3.86 -27.62
CA ILE A 24 -17.55 -3.73 -27.00
C ILE A 24 -17.68 -3.05 -25.63
N ILE A 25 -18.40 -1.93 -25.55
CA ILE A 25 -18.63 -1.20 -24.29
C ILE A 25 -19.40 -2.08 -23.29
N THR A 26 -20.43 -2.79 -23.74
CA THR A 26 -21.24 -3.65 -22.88
C THR A 26 -20.45 -4.87 -22.38
N ARG A 27 -19.57 -5.46 -23.21
CA ARG A 27 -18.64 -6.51 -22.77
C ARG A 27 -17.61 -5.96 -21.77
N TYR A 28 -17.10 -4.76 -21.99
CA TYR A 28 -16.12 -4.13 -21.11
C TYR A 28 -16.73 -3.77 -19.74
N LEU A 29 -17.93 -3.18 -19.74
CA LEU A 29 -18.69 -2.89 -18.51
C LEU A 29 -19.03 -4.18 -17.76
N ARG A 30 -19.59 -5.18 -18.45
CA ARG A 30 -19.92 -6.48 -17.85
C ARG A 30 -18.69 -7.18 -17.25
N ARG A 31 -17.51 -7.06 -17.89
CA ARG A 31 -16.27 -7.68 -17.41
C ARG A 31 -15.68 -6.96 -16.20
N SER A 32 -15.80 -5.63 -16.15
CA SER A 32 -15.38 -4.82 -14.99
C SER A 32 -16.23 -5.12 -13.75
N ASP A 33 -17.53 -5.34 -13.95
CA ASP A 33 -18.47 -5.62 -12.85
C ASP A 33 -18.22 -7.00 -12.21
N VAL A 34 -17.71 -7.97 -12.96
CA VAL A 34 -17.39 -9.32 -12.44
C VAL A 34 -16.33 -9.25 -11.34
N TYR A 35 -15.27 -8.45 -11.53
CA TYR A 35 -14.18 -8.36 -10.57
C TYR A 35 -14.59 -7.56 -9.31
N LEU A 36 -15.51 -6.61 -9.46
CA LEU A 36 -16.10 -5.85 -8.36
C LEU A 36 -17.00 -6.72 -7.46
N LEU A 37 -17.63 -7.77 -8.02
CA LEU A 37 -18.39 -8.75 -7.23
C LEU A 37 -17.49 -9.64 -6.38
N ASP A 38 -16.32 -10.02 -6.88
CA ASP A 38 -15.34 -10.81 -6.10
C ASP A 38 -14.73 -9.98 -4.96
N LEU A 39 -14.54 -8.67 -5.19
CA LEU A 39 -14.11 -7.72 -4.15
C LEU A 39 -15.14 -7.57 -3.02
N GLN A 40 -16.44 -7.59 -3.32
CA GLN A 40 -17.48 -7.53 -2.29
C GLN A 40 -17.43 -8.72 -1.32
N GLN A 41 -17.03 -9.90 -1.80
CA GLN A 41 -16.92 -11.08 -0.97
C GLN A 41 -15.79 -10.98 0.06
N CYS A 42 -14.81 -10.10 -0.17
CA CYS A 42 -13.70 -9.88 0.77
C CYS A 42 -14.17 -9.22 2.07
N ASP A 43 -15.32 -8.54 2.10
CA ASP A 43 -15.76 -7.83 3.32
C ASP A 43 -16.29 -8.76 4.43
N GLU A 44 -16.63 -10.01 4.12
CA GLU A 44 -17.36 -10.92 5.04
C GLU A 44 -16.47 -11.63 6.07
N ARG A 45 -15.13 -11.66 5.87
CA ARG A 45 -14.17 -12.35 6.76
C ARG A 45 -13.30 -11.36 7.51
N GLU A 46 -12.70 -11.73 8.63
CA GLU A 46 -11.81 -10.86 9.42
C GLU A 46 -10.43 -11.51 9.63
N GLY A 47 -9.40 -10.68 9.85
CA GLY A 47 -8.04 -11.15 10.16
C GLY A 47 -7.36 -11.93 9.04
N GLU A 48 -6.64 -13.00 9.38
CA GLU A 48 -5.90 -13.84 8.43
C GLU A 48 -6.77 -14.44 7.30
N PRO A 49 -7.97 -14.99 7.56
CA PRO A 49 -8.87 -15.44 6.50
C PRO A 49 -9.21 -14.37 5.46
N PHE A 50 -9.28 -13.10 5.88
CA PHE A 50 -9.49 -11.98 4.98
C PHE A 50 -8.26 -11.73 4.11
N LEU A 51 -7.07 -11.70 4.70
CA LEU A 51 -5.82 -11.50 3.94
C LEU A 51 -5.56 -12.62 2.92
N ALA A 52 -5.92 -13.86 3.25
CA ALA A 52 -5.87 -14.99 2.31
C ALA A 52 -6.80 -14.75 1.12
N GLN A 53 -8.04 -14.33 1.37
CA GLN A 53 -9.01 -14.04 0.32
C GLN A 53 -8.58 -12.86 -0.57
N VAL A 54 -7.99 -11.82 0.01
CA VAL A 54 -7.39 -10.71 -0.74
C VAL A 54 -6.26 -11.22 -1.64
N SER A 55 -5.41 -12.12 -1.13
CA SER A 55 -4.32 -12.70 -1.92
C SER A 55 -4.84 -13.54 -3.09
N ASP A 56 -5.89 -14.34 -2.86
CA ASP A 56 -6.57 -15.12 -3.90
C ASP A 56 -7.20 -14.20 -4.95
N PHE A 57 -7.84 -13.11 -4.52
CA PHE A 57 -8.40 -12.09 -5.40
C PHE A 57 -7.31 -11.48 -6.28
N VAL A 58 -6.21 -11.00 -5.68
CA VAL A 58 -5.09 -10.36 -6.39
C VAL A 58 -4.49 -11.33 -7.40
N SER A 59 -4.27 -12.59 -7.03
CA SER A 59 -3.76 -13.62 -7.93
C SER A 59 -4.70 -13.88 -9.12
N THR A 60 -6.00 -14.03 -8.85
CA THR A 60 -7.04 -14.26 -9.88
C THR A 60 -7.21 -13.08 -10.83
N HIS A 61 -6.91 -11.88 -10.35
CA HIS A 61 -7.15 -10.62 -11.05
C HIS A 61 -5.89 -9.88 -11.47
N ARG A 62 -4.72 -10.50 -11.30
CA ARG A 62 -3.42 -9.92 -11.62
C ARG A 62 -3.40 -9.36 -13.05
N HIS A 63 -2.79 -8.19 -13.21
CA HIS A 63 -2.67 -7.43 -14.46
C HIS A 63 -3.96 -6.84 -15.02
N LYS A 64 -5.10 -7.02 -14.35
CA LYS A 64 -6.33 -6.29 -14.70
C LYS A 64 -6.26 -4.88 -14.14
N SER A 65 -6.84 -3.94 -14.86
CA SER A 65 -6.85 -2.52 -14.47
C SER A 65 -8.27 -1.97 -14.37
N LEU A 66 -8.50 -1.09 -13.41
CA LEU A 66 -9.74 -0.34 -13.22
C LEU A 66 -9.43 1.15 -13.18
N THR A 67 -10.06 1.91 -14.07
CA THR A 67 -10.04 3.39 -14.01
C THR A 67 -10.81 3.86 -12.78
N LEU A 68 -10.18 4.71 -11.99
CA LEU A 68 -10.75 5.34 -10.81
C LEU A 68 -11.59 6.55 -11.22
N LYS A 69 -12.71 6.75 -10.52
CA LYS A 69 -13.50 7.99 -10.58
C LYS A 69 -12.85 9.09 -9.75
N ASN A 70 -12.19 8.70 -8.67
CA ASN A 70 -11.46 9.59 -7.79
C ASN A 70 -10.17 8.90 -7.30
N PRO A 71 -8.97 9.49 -7.49
CA PRO A 71 -8.72 10.69 -8.29
C PRO A 71 -9.03 10.45 -9.78
N ALA A 72 -9.55 11.47 -10.46
CA ALA A 72 -9.98 11.37 -11.86
C ALA A 72 -8.78 11.13 -12.79
N GLY A 73 -8.90 10.16 -13.70
CA GLY A 73 -7.84 9.80 -14.65
C GLY A 73 -6.84 8.78 -14.11
N ALA A 74 -6.83 8.52 -12.81
CA ALA A 74 -6.00 7.47 -12.23
C ALA A 74 -6.55 6.07 -12.57
N THR A 75 -5.66 5.10 -12.61
CA THR A 75 -5.97 3.70 -12.90
C THR A 75 -5.33 2.81 -11.85
N TRP A 76 -6.13 1.99 -11.18
CA TRP A 76 -5.63 0.95 -10.30
C TRP A 76 -5.36 -0.31 -11.12
N ARG A 77 -4.10 -0.75 -11.15
CA ARG A 77 -3.66 -2.02 -11.75
C ARG A 77 -3.47 -3.04 -10.65
N ILE A 78 -4.24 -4.13 -10.70
CA ILE A 78 -4.22 -5.19 -9.69
C ILE A 78 -2.94 -6.02 -9.84
N GLY A 79 -2.25 -6.21 -8.73
CA GLY A 79 -0.98 -6.94 -8.68
C GLY A 79 -0.51 -7.16 -7.25
N GLY A 80 0.37 -8.15 -7.07
CA GLY A 80 1.04 -8.40 -5.79
C GLY A 80 2.35 -7.62 -5.68
N LEU A 81 3.15 -7.91 -4.64
CA LEU A 81 4.48 -7.31 -4.44
C LEU A 81 5.37 -7.46 -5.68
N GLU A 82 5.35 -8.63 -6.29
CA GLU A 82 6.12 -8.97 -7.51
C GLU A 82 5.80 -8.06 -8.72
N ASP A 83 4.68 -7.33 -8.69
CA ASP A 83 4.23 -6.42 -9.75
C ASP A 83 4.62 -4.96 -9.51
N THR A 84 5.38 -4.69 -8.46
CA THR A 84 5.83 -3.35 -8.04
C THR A 84 7.34 -3.17 -8.26
N ILE A 85 7.82 -1.93 -8.14
CA ILE A 85 9.26 -1.64 -8.08
C ILE A 85 9.95 -2.29 -6.87
N TYR A 86 9.20 -2.63 -5.81
CA TYR A 86 9.69 -3.25 -4.57
C TYR A 86 9.73 -4.78 -4.61
N ARG A 87 9.58 -5.41 -5.79
CA ARG A 87 9.53 -6.89 -5.93
C ARG A 87 10.69 -7.63 -5.24
N ASP A 88 11.87 -7.02 -5.21
CA ASP A 88 13.09 -7.60 -4.64
C ASP A 88 13.31 -7.15 -3.17
N GLU A 89 12.43 -6.29 -2.65
CA GLU A 89 12.54 -5.60 -1.35
C GLU A 89 11.47 -6.09 -0.37
N HIS A 90 11.46 -7.40 -0.11
CA HIS A 90 10.49 -8.02 0.78
C HIS A 90 10.52 -7.47 2.22
N GLU A 91 11.68 -6.99 2.65
CA GLU A 91 11.86 -6.34 3.96
C GLU A 91 11.11 -5.01 4.05
N GLU A 92 10.94 -4.31 2.93
CA GLU A 92 10.27 -3.01 2.84
C GLU A 92 8.76 -3.13 3.11
N VAL A 93 8.10 -4.12 2.51
CA VAL A 93 6.68 -4.41 2.81
C VAL A 93 6.45 -4.77 4.27
N ASN A 94 7.38 -5.56 4.82
CA ASN A 94 7.38 -5.92 6.23
C ASN A 94 7.64 -4.71 7.14
N ALA A 95 8.43 -3.74 6.68
CA ALA A 95 8.66 -2.46 7.35
C ALA A 95 7.40 -1.60 7.37
N TRP A 96 6.63 -1.53 6.27
CA TRP A 96 5.36 -0.79 6.22
C TRP A 96 4.35 -1.27 7.27
N GLY A 97 4.27 -2.58 7.49
CA GLY A 97 3.41 -3.18 8.52
C GLY A 97 3.87 -2.97 9.96
N LYS A 98 5.12 -2.53 10.20
CA LYS A 98 5.72 -2.45 11.54
C LYS A 98 6.04 -1.05 12.02
N PHE A 99 6.34 -0.14 11.10
CA PHE A 99 6.93 1.15 11.46
C PHE A 99 6.02 2.35 11.18
N TYR A 100 4.97 2.16 10.38
CA TYR A 100 4.08 3.26 9.99
C TYR A 100 2.80 3.31 10.82
N LEU A 101 2.17 2.16 11.07
CA LEU A 101 0.93 2.11 11.84
C LEU A 101 1.20 1.92 13.35
N PRO A 102 0.33 2.45 14.23
CA PRO A 102 0.47 2.27 15.69
C PRO A 102 0.49 0.81 16.15
N GLU A 103 -0.18 -0.08 15.41
CA GLU A 103 -0.18 -1.51 15.66
C GLU A 103 0.56 -2.22 14.53
N MET A 104 1.33 -3.26 14.89
CA MET A 104 1.96 -4.12 13.90
C MET A 104 0.88 -4.91 13.14
N VAL A 105 0.94 -4.85 11.81
CA VAL A 105 -0.04 -5.48 10.91
C VAL A 105 0.66 -6.22 9.78
N ASN A 106 -0.02 -7.18 9.16
CA ASN A 106 0.47 -7.83 7.95
C ASN A 106 -0.08 -7.12 6.71
N MET A 107 0.75 -6.28 6.10
CA MET A 107 0.39 -5.61 4.85
C MET A 107 0.34 -6.60 3.67
N ARG A 108 -0.69 -6.47 2.85
CA ARG A 108 -0.86 -7.20 1.58
C ARG A 108 -0.99 -6.20 0.45
N VAL A 109 -0.06 -6.25 -0.50
CA VAL A 109 -0.12 -5.45 -1.74
C VAL A 109 -1.29 -5.92 -2.58
N VAL A 110 -2.10 -4.96 -3.05
CA VAL A 110 -3.29 -5.21 -3.87
C VAL A 110 -3.18 -4.56 -5.25
N GLY A 111 -2.11 -3.80 -5.49
CA GLY A 111 -1.74 -3.32 -6.81
C GLY A 111 -1.02 -1.98 -6.76
N VAL A 112 -0.98 -1.31 -7.90
CA VAL A 112 -0.42 0.04 -8.03
C VAL A 112 -1.45 0.99 -8.63
N VAL A 113 -1.38 2.25 -8.25
CA VAL A 113 -2.20 3.32 -8.83
C VAL A 113 -1.32 4.14 -9.76
N GLU A 114 -1.69 4.15 -11.03
CA GLU A 114 -1.02 4.87 -12.11
C GLU A 114 -1.83 6.12 -12.49
N GLY A 115 -1.15 7.18 -12.95
CA GLY A 115 -1.83 8.41 -13.36
C GLY A 115 -2.42 9.24 -12.22
N SER A 116 -1.97 9.01 -10.97
CA SER A 116 -2.24 9.91 -9.85
C SER A 116 -1.31 11.13 -9.88
N SER A 117 -1.56 12.11 -9.02
CA SER A 117 -0.65 13.25 -8.81
C SER A 117 0.57 12.91 -7.96
N CYS A 118 0.88 11.62 -7.72
CA CYS A 118 2.04 11.23 -6.92
C CYS A 118 3.33 11.73 -7.62
N PRO A 119 4.26 12.36 -6.91
CA PRO A 119 5.58 12.67 -7.45
C PRO A 119 6.47 11.43 -7.61
N CYS A 120 6.06 10.31 -6.99
CA CYS A 120 6.77 9.04 -6.97
C CYS A 120 6.58 8.20 -8.24
N GLU A 121 7.49 7.24 -8.47
CA GLU A 121 7.40 6.34 -9.63
C GLU A 121 6.18 5.41 -9.56
N GLN A 122 5.82 4.91 -8.37
CA GLN A 122 4.66 4.05 -8.17
C GLN A 122 3.97 4.30 -6.82
N LEU A 123 2.67 4.57 -6.85
CA LEU A 123 1.82 4.60 -5.67
C LEU A 123 1.30 3.18 -5.39
N VAL A 124 1.87 2.51 -4.38
CA VAL A 124 1.57 1.10 -4.07
C VAL A 124 0.33 1.02 -3.18
N LEU A 125 -0.72 0.35 -3.64
CA LEU A 125 -1.95 0.15 -2.88
C LEU A 125 -1.86 -1.17 -2.10
N MET A 126 -2.22 -1.13 -0.82
CA MET A 126 -2.18 -2.27 0.09
C MET A 126 -3.33 -2.27 1.09
N THR A 127 -3.55 -3.40 1.75
CA THR A 127 -4.50 -3.56 2.85
C THR A 127 -3.84 -4.31 4.00
N CYS A 128 -4.48 -4.34 5.16
CA CYS A 128 -4.13 -5.22 6.27
C CYS A 128 -5.40 -5.75 6.95
N GLU A 129 -5.25 -6.44 8.08
CA GLU A 129 -6.31 -7.15 8.81
C GLU A 129 -7.52 -6.25 9.15
N ASN A 130 -7.30 -4.94 9.27
CA ASN A 130 -8.33 -3.95 9.56
C ASN A 130 -9.21 -3.57 8.35
N LYS A 131 -8.98 -4.18 7.18
CA LYS A 131 -9.72 -3.98 5.91
C LYS A 131 -9.68 -2.56 5.32
N LYS A 132 -8.85 -1.68 5.86
CA LYS A 132 -8.61 -0.36 5.28
C LYS A 132 -7.63 -0.49 4.12
N LEU A 133 -7.62 0.52 3.27
CA LEU A 133 -6.72 0.61 2.14
C LEU A 133 -5.74 1.74 2.37
N TYR A 134 -4.48 1.40 2.17
CA TYR A 134 -3.35 2.29 2.34
C TYR A 134 -2.61 2.42 1.02
N ALA A 135 -2.10 3.61 0.73
CA ALA A 135 -1.25 3.85 -0.43
C ALA A 135 0.13 4.34 0.03
N TYR A 136 1.18 3.66 -0.40
CA TYR A 136 2.55 4.06 -0.11
C TYR A 136 3.13 4.81 -1.30
N ASP A 137 3.64 6.01 -1.05
CA ASP A 137 4.16 6.92 -2.07
C ASP A 137 5.70 6.98 -2.14
N GLY A 138 6.40 6.06 -1.46
CA GLY A 138 7.86 6.05 -1.37
C GLY A 138 8.41 6.73 -0.12
N GLU A 139 7.58 7.48 0.62
CA GLU A 139 8.00 8.11 1.88
C GLU A 139 6.98 7.83 2.98
N GLU A 140 5.70 8.13 2.72
CA GLU A 140 4.59 8.05 3.66
C GLU A 140 3.57 6.98 3.29
N LEU A 141 2.86 6.48 4.30
CA LEU A 141 1.74 5.57 4.14
C LEU A 141 0.42 6.33 4.31
N HIS A 142 -0.37 6.43 3.24
CA HIS A 142 -1.60 7.22 3.19
C HIS A 142 -2.83 6.36 3.41
N LEU A 143 -3.73 6.73 4.33
CA LEU A 143 -5.03 6.07 4.47
C LEU A 143 -5.97 6.57 3.37
N VAL A 144 -6.03 5.84 2.25
CA VAL A 144 -6.76 6.28 1.05
C VAL A 144 -8.19 5.75 0.96
N ALA A 145 -8.53 4.73 1.74
CA ALA A 145 -9.92 4.31 1.88
C ALA A 145 -10.18 3.57 3.20
N SER A 146 -11.36 3.80 3.77
CA SER A 146 -11.78 3.19 5.04
C SER A 146 -12.28 1.75 4.87
N SER A 147 -12.59 1.34 3.63
CA SER A 147 -13.05 0.00 3.31
C SER A 147 -12.92 -0.30 1.81
N TRP A 148 -12.94 -1.59 1.48
CA TRP A 148 -12.95 -2.10 0.11
C TRP A 148 -14.20 -1.67 -0.70
N LYS A 149 -15.29 -1.28 -0.03
CA LYS A 149 -16.48 -0.71 -0.68
C LYS A 149 -16.18 0.59 -1.43
N GLN A 150 -15.28 1.44 -0.91
CA GLN A 150 -14.88 2.67 -1.62
C GLN A 150 -14.12 2.33 -2.90
N LEU A 151 -13.20 1.37 -2.83
CA LEU A 151 -12.51 0.87 -4.01
C LEU A 151 -13.47 0.25 -5.03
N ASN A 152 -14.54 -0.42 -4.56
CA ASN A 152 -15.60 -0.93 -5.43
C ASN A 152 -16.38 0.18 -6.16
N ASN A 153 -16.54 1.33 -5.50
CA ASN A 153 -17.10 2.53 -6.13
C ASN A 153 -16.10 3.21 -7.08
N LYS A 154 -14.87 2.67 -7.18
CA LYS A 154 -13.73 3.17 -7.95
C LYS A 154 -13.19 4.47 -7.38
N GLU A 155 -13.18 4.59 -6.05
CA GLU A 155 -12.81 5.80 -5.33
C GLU A 155 -11.74 5.48 -4.29
N ILE A 156 -10.65 6.27 -4.32
CA ILE A 156 -9.68 6.39 -3.25
C ILE A 156 -9.44 7.89 -2.99
N GLU A 157 -9.08 8.23 -1.76
CA GLU A 157 -8.74 9.58 -1.35
C GLU A 157 -7.23 9.76 -1.45
N TYR A 158 -6.76 10.34 -2.57
CA TYR A 158 -5.35 10.67 -2.75
C TYR A 158 -5.21 12.05 -3.43
N PRO A 159 -4.47 13.01 -2.84
CA PRO A 159 -3.77 12.94 -1.55
C PRO A 159 -4.72 12.67 -0.36
N ALA A 160 -4.29 11.87 0.61
CA ALA A 160 -5.13 11.50 1.74
C ALA A 160 -5.14 12.59 2.81
N SER A 161 -6.27 12.75 3.52
CA SER A 161 -6.34 13.59 4.71
C SER A 161 -5.55 13.05 5.90
N LYS A 162 -5.23 11.75 5.90
CA LYS A 162 -4.43 11.08 6.93
C LYS A 162 -3.30 10.28 6.29
N SER A 163 -2.07 10.62 6.65
CA SER A 163 -0.87 9.85 6.33
C SER A 163 -0.16 9.41 7.61
N TYR A 164 0.80 8.51 7.44
CA TYR A 164 1.67 8.01 8.48
C TYR A 164 3.11 8.10 8.01
N TYR A 165 4.02 8.55 8.87
CA TYR A 165 5.46 8.62 8.55
C TYR A 165 6.23 7.42 9.11
N ASN A 166 7.43 7.18 8.57
CA ASN A 166 8.29 6.08 9.04
C ASN A 166 8.72 6.33 10.50
N GLY A 167 8.33 5.42 11.39
CA GLY A 167 8.61 5.49 12.83
C GLY A 167 7.44 6.00 13.67
N GLU A 168 6.32 6.38 13.04
CA GLU A 168 5.12 6.82 13.75
C GLU A 168 4.56 5.76 14.71
N ALA A 169 4.80 4.48 14.42
CA ALA A 169 4.50 3.36 15.33
C ALA A 169 5.09 3.53 16.74
N PHE A 170 6.15 4.32 16.88
CA PHE A 170 6.87 4.53 18.13
C PHE A 170 6.65 5.90 18.75
N GLN A 171 5.73 6.71 18.23
CA GLN A 171 5.52 8.09 18.70
C GLN A 171 5.16 8.17 20.20
N ASP A 172 4.47 7.15 20.71
CA ASP A 172 4.01 7.08 22.10
C ASP A 172 4.95 6.28 23.02
N MET A 173 6.11 5.82 22.51
CA MET A 173 7.08 5.06 23.30
C MET A 173 7.72 5.91 24.39
N THR A 174 7.67 5.44 25.63
CA THR A 174 8.31 6.11 26.77
C THR A 174 9.79 5.75 26.90
N GLU A 175 10.52 6.53 27.71
CA GLU A 175 11.94 6.24 27.98
C GLU A 175 12.15 4.89 28.67
N ASP A 176 11.20 4.46 29.49
CA ASP A 176 11.19 3.16 30.15
C ASP A 176 10.96 2.03 29.13
N ASP A 177 10.02 2.19 28.20
CA ASP A 177 9.80 1.22 27.10
C ASP A 177 11.07 1.05 26.27
N TRP A 178 11.73 2.17 25.91
CA TRP A 178 13.01 2.14 25.22
C TRP A 178 14.13 1.50 26.05
N ALA A 179 14.13 1.70 27.37
CA ALA A 179 15.11 1.07 28.26
C ALA A 179 14.96 -0.45 28.25
N ASP A 180 13.74 -0.96 28.17
CA ASP A 180 13.48 -2.39 28.12
C ASP A 180 13.83 -2.99 26.75
N VAL A 181 13.54 -2.28 25.65
CA VAL A 181 14.02 -2.65 24.31
C VAL A 181 15.56 -2.75 24.28
N ARG A 182 16.27 -1.78 24.88
CA ARG A 182 17.74 -1.78 24.97
C ARG A 182 18.30 -2.96 25.77
N LYS A 183 17.60 -3.38 26.85
CA LYS A 183 17.99 -4.55 27.67
C LYS A 183 17.71 -5.88 26.98
N GLY A 184 16.83 -5.89 25.98
CA GLY A 184 16.48 -7.06 25.18
C GLY A 184 17.65 -7.63 24.38
N ALA A 185 17.45 -8.82 23.79
CA ALA A 185 18.49 -9.52 23.03
C ALA A 185 18.96 -8.70 21.81
N VAL A 186 18.02 -8.07 21.09
CA VAL A 186 18.32 -7.22 19.93
C VAL A 186 19.07 -5.96 20.36
N GLY A 187 18.60 -5.26 21.40
CA GLY A 187 19.26 -4.06 21.92
C GLY A 187 20.70 -4.35 22.36
N LYS A 188 20.92 -5.45 23.10
CA LYS A 188 22.26 -5.89 23.50
C LYS A 188 23.17 -6.21 22.32
N ARG A 189 22.65 -6.86 21.27
CA ARG A 189 23.41 -7.16 20.04
C ARG A 189 23.81 -5.87 19.33
N LEU A 190 22.88 -4.95 19.12
CA LEU A 190 23.13 -3.66 18.48
C LEU A 190 24.18 -2.84 19.25
N GLU A 191 24.10 -2.83 20.58
CA GLU A 191 25.10 -2.15 21.43
C GLU A 191 26.50 -2.79 21.33
N GLN A 192 26.59 -4.10 21.14
CA GLN A 192 27.86 -4.79 20.90
C GLN A 192 28.42 -4.46 19.51
N GLU A 193 27.58 -4.49 18.48
CA GLU A 193 27.96 -4.13 17.10
C GLU A 193 28.42 -2.68 17.01
N HIS A 194 27.70 -1.74 17.63
CA HIS A 194 28.08 -0.33 17.71
C HIS A 194 29.45 -0.16 18.35
N ARG A 195 29.69 -0.78 19.51
CA ARG A 195 30.99 -0.71 20.20
C ARG A 195 32.13 -1.27 19.35
N LYS A 196 31.90 -2.38 18.66
CA LYS A 196 32.89 -2.99 17.76
C LYS A 196 33.23 -2.05 16.61
N LEU A 197 32.22 -1.50 15.93
CA LEU A 197 32.40 -0.58 14.80
C LEU A 197 33.15 0.70 15.22
N VAL A 198 32.81 1.25 16.38
CA VAL A 198 33.51 2.41 16.95
C VAL A 198 34.97 2.07 17.24
N GLN A 199 35.25 0.93 17.88
CA GLN A 199 36.62 0.53 18.20
C GLN A 199 37.49 0.31 16.95
N GLU A 200 36.93 -0.34 15.92
CA GLU A 200 37.64 -0.63 14.67
C GLU A 200 38.01 0.64 13.89
N ASN A 201 37.13 1.65 13.88
CA ASN A 201 37.32 2.85 13.07
C ASN A 201 37.94 4.05 13.82
N LYS A 202 38.04 3.98 15.16
CA LYS A 202 38.49 5.12 15.98
C LYS A 202 39.87 5.63 15.60
N SER A 203 40.84 4.75 15.37
CA SER A 203 42.22 5.13 15.03
C SER A 203 42.27 5.86 13.68
N ALA A 204 41.68 5.27 12.64
CA ALA A 204 41.62 5.86 11.30
C ALA A 204 40.91 7.22 11.27
N PHE A 205 39.81 7.35 12.02
CA PHE A 205 39.10 8.61 12.16
C PHE A 205 39.97 9.69 12.83
N LEU A 206 40.68 9.34 13.91
CA LEU A 206 41.57 10.27 14.62
C LEU A 206 42.80 10.67 13.78
N GLU A 207 43.36 9.76 12.99
CA GLU A 207 44.44 10.09 12.04
C GLU A 207 43.95 11.08 10.98
N SER A 208 42.76 10.86 10.42
CA SER A 208 42.15 11.76 9.43
C SER A 208 41.99 13.17 9.97
N LEU A 209 41.51 13.32 11.22
CA LEU A 209 41.37 14.62 11.88
C LEU A 209 42.71 15.34 12.12
N ARG A 210 43.76 14.59 12.45
CA ARG A 210 45.11 15.18 12.63
C ARG A 210 45.71 15.66 11.31
N SER A 211 45.47 14.92 10.23
CA SER A 211 45.97 15.25 8.90
C SER A 211 45.25 16.44 8.25
N SER A 212 44.03 16.75 8.68
CA SER A 212 43.21 17.87 8.14
C SER A 212 43.34 19.17 8.93
N GLY A 213 44.09 19.19 10.04
CA GLY A 213 44.38 20.39 10.85
C GLY A 213 45.65 21.15 10.45
N HIS A 214 46.17 20.96 9.23
CA HIS A 214 47.32 21.70 8.69
C HIS A 214 46.92 22.46 7.41
N THR A 215 46.27 23.60 7.60
CA THR A 215 46.21 24.72 6.66
C THR A 215 46.24 26.01 7.45
#